data_AF-A0A961TDU5-F1
#
_entry.id   AF-A0A961TDU5-F1
#
_cell.length_a   1.000
_cell.length_b   1.000
_cell.length_c   1.000
_cell.angle_alpha   90.00
_cell.angle_beta   90.00
_cell.angle_gamma   90.00
#
_symmetry.space_group_name_H-M   'P 1'
#
loop_
_entity.id
_entity.type
_entity.pdbx_description
1 polymer ?
#
loop_
_entity_poly.entity_id
_entity_poly.type
_entity_poly.pdbx_seq_one_letter_code
_entity_poly.pdbx_strand_id
1 'polypeptide(L)'
;MTVTYLKRGKPQEERSQDDAKVRATVETILADIEARGDSAVRELSVKFDRYEPQQFRLSPSEIEAAMAKVSTRDMEDIRFAQTQIRRFAEAQRASMRDIEIETLPGVILGHRNIPVQSVGCYVPGGKFPMV
;
A
#
# COMPACT_ATOMS: atom_id res chain seq x y z
N MET A 1 -18.67 -7.93 -41.98
CA MET A 1 -17.48 -8.56 -41.36
C MET A 1 -17.87 -8.99 -39.95
N THR A 2 -17.77 -10.26 -39.62
CA THR A 2 -18.15 -10.82 -38.32
C THR A 2 -17.00 -10.69 -37.33
N VAL A 3 -17.23 -10.14 -36.14
CA VAL A 3 -16.19 -9.98 -35.11
C VAL A 3 -15.98 -11.30 -34.38
N THR A 4 -14.75 -11.82 -34.42
CA THR A 4 -14.33 -12.99 -33.64
C THR A 4 -13.67 -12.54 -32.34
N TYR A 5 -14.31 -12.85 -31.21
CA TYR A 5 -13.77 -12.54 -29.89
C TYR A 5 -12.84 -13.67 -29.41
N LEU A 6 -11.56 -13.36 -29.18
CA LEU A 6 -10.55 -14.32 -28.69
C LEU A 6 -10.63 -14.58 -27.18
N LYS A 7 -11.22 -13.65 -26.43
CA LYS A 7 -11.46 -13.77 -25.00
C LYS A 7 -12.71 -12.97 -24.66
N ARG A 8 -13.58 -13.56 -23.83
CA ARG A 8 -14.74 -12.87 -23.25
C ARG A 8 -14.54 -12.79 -21.74
N GLY A 9 -14.94 -11.68 -21.15
CA GLY A 9 -14.99 -11.56 -19.70
C GLY A 9 -16.02 -12.51 -19.13
N LYS A 10 -15.86 -12.87 -17.85
CA LYS A 10 -16.88 -13.60 -17.11
C LYS A 10 -18.22 -12.84 -17.15
N PRO A 11 -19.37 -13.54 -17.25
CA PRO A 11 -20.68 -12.93 -17.11
C PRO A 11 -20.79 -12.11 -15.82
N GLN A 12 -21.59 -11.05 -15.84
CA GLN A 12 -21.76 -10.17 -14.67
C GLN A 12 -22.26 -10.92 -13.43
N GLU A 13 -23.14 -11.90 -13.61
CA GLU A 13 -23.66 -12.73 -12.53
C GLU A 13 -22.56 -13.58 -11.89
N GLU A 14 -21.71 -14.24 -12.69
CA GLU A 14 -20.56 -15.01 -12.19
C GLU A 14 -19.58 -14.10 -11.43
N ARG A 15 -19.28 -12.91 -11.96
CA ARG A 15 -18.43 -11.93 -11.28
C ARG A 15 -19.01 -11.51 -9.93
N SER A 16 -20.32 -11.26 -9.88
CA SER A 16 -21.00 -10.83 -8.65
C SER A 16 -20.97 -11.93 -7.58
N GLN A 17 -21.10 -13.19 -7.99
CA GLN A 17 -20.99 -14.34 -7.09
C GLN A 17 -19.56 -14.53 -6.56
N ASP A 18 -18.55 -14.36 -7.42
CA ASP A 18 -17.15 -14.41 -7.02
C ASP A 18 -16.82 -13.28 -6.02
N ASP A 19 -17.28 -12.05 -6.30
CA ASP A 19 -17.08 -10.89 -5.43
C ASP A 19 -17.73 -11.11 -4.04
N ALA A 20 -18.93 -11.69 -3.99
CA ALA A 20 -19.60 -12.01 -2.73
C ALA A 20 -18.81 -13.04 -1.89
N LYS A 21 -18.24 -14.07 -2.52
CA LYS A 21 -17.40 -15.07 -1.84
C LYS A 21 -16.11 -14.46 -1.32
N VAL A 22 -15.47 -13.60 -2.12
CA VAL A 22 -14.25 -12.89 -1.72
C VAL A 22 -14.54 -11.99 -0.52
N ARG A 23 -15.62 -11.21 -0.59
CA ARG A 23 -16.05 -10.34 0.51
C ARG A 23 -16.25 -11.11 1.81
N ALA A 24 -17.03 -12.20 1.79
CA ALA A 24 -17.28 -13.01 2.98
C ALA A 24 -15.99 -13.58 3.58
N THR A 25 -15.06 -14.01 2.72
CA THR A 25 -13.74 -14.51 3.15
C THR A 25 -12.92 -13.41 3.83
N VAL A 26 -12.85 -12.22 3.22
CA VAL A 26 -12.10 -11.07 3.76
C VAL A 26 -12.69 -10.58 5.08
N GLU A 27 -14.02 -10.46 5.18
CA GLU A 27 -14.71 -10.08 6.41
C GLU A 27 -14.39 -11.06 7.56
N THR A 28 -14.38 -12.37 7.27
CA THR A 28 -14.02 -13.39 8.25
C THR A 28 -12.56 -13.25 8.71
N ILE A 29 -11.63 -13.04 7.77
CA ILE A 29 -10.20 -12.85 8.09
C ILE A 29 -9.98 -11.59 8.93
N LEU A 30 -10.63 -10.48 8.58
CA LEU A 30 -10.49 -9.22 9.32
C LEU A 30 -11.03 -9.34 10.74
N ALA A 31 -12.21 -9.95 10.93
CA ALA A 31 -12.78 -10.18 12.25
C ALA A 31 -11.87 -11.07 13.13
N ASP A 32 -11.25 -12.08 12.53
CA ASP A 32 -10.34 -12.98 13.25
C ASP A 32 -9.02 -12.28 13.65
N ILE A 33 -8.46 -11.44 12.76
CA ILE A 33 -7.30 -10.61 13.07
C ILE A 33 -7.64 -9.58 14.15
N GLU A 34 -8.82 -8.97 14.11
CA GLU A 34 -9.26 -8.02 15.14
C GLU A 34 -9.36 -8.70 16.52
N ALA A 35 -9.85 -9.94 16.56
CA ALA A 35 -10.02 -10.69 17.82
C ALA A 35 -8.71 -11.28 18.36
N ARG A 36 -7.79 -11.75 17.50
CA ARG A 36 -6.62 -12.55 17.90
C ARG A 36 -5.26 -11.92 17.56
N GLY A 37 -5.25 -10.81 16.82
CA GLY A 37 -4.04 -10.10 16.43
C GLY A 37 -3.03 -10.98 15.69
N ASP A 38 -1.77 -10.90 16.13
CA ASP A 38 -0.62 -11.56 15.49
C ASP A 38 -0.75 -13.08 15.37
N SER A 39 -1.52 -13.75 16.25
CA SER A 39 -1.75 -15.20 16.15
C SER A 39 -2.48 -15.56 14.86
N ALA A 40 -3.54 -14.82 14.52
CA ALA A 40 -4.29 -15.03 13.28
C ALA A 40 -3.41 -14.73 12.05
N VAL A 41 -2.64 -13.64 12.11
CA VAL A 41 -1.70 -13.28 11.02
C VAL A 41 -0.67 -14.39 10.79
N ARG A 42 -0.13 -14.99 11.86
CA ARG A 42 0.85 -16.08 11.76
C ARG A 42 0.26 -17.33 11.11
N GLU A 43 -0.94 -17.72 11.50
CA GLU A 43 -1.65 -18.85 10.89
C GLU A 43 -1.91 -18.61 9.40
N LEU A 44 -2.31 -17.39 9.02
CA LEU A 44 -2.52 -17.01 7.62
C LEU A 44 -1.21 -17.04 6.81
N SER A 45 -0.10 -16.56 7.38
CA SER A 45 1.24 -16.59 6.77
C SER A 45 1.71 -18.04 6.52
N VAL A 46 1.49 -18.95 7.48
CA VAL A 46 1.79 -20.38 7.29
C VAL A 46 0.90 -20.98 6.21
N LYS A 47 -0.39 -20.65 6.21
CA LYS A 47 -1.37 -21.22 5.26
C LYS A 47 -1.13 -20.79 3.82
N PHE A 48 -0.91 -19.49 3.58
CA PHE A 48 -0.85 -18.93 2.24
C PHE A 48 0.58 -18.83 1.70
N ASP A 49 1.54 -18.45 2.55
CA ASP A 49 2.91 -18.16 2.12
C ASP A 49 3.89 -19.28 2.52
N ARG A 50 3.45 -20.23 3.37
CA ARG A 50 4.31 -21.26 3.98
C ARG A 50 5.52 -20.65 4.67
N TYR A 51 5.30 -19.49 5.30
CA TYR A 51 6.34 -18.68 5.90
C TYR A 51 6.03 -18.43 7.38
N GLU A 52 6.98 -18.76 8.26
CA GLU A 52 6.82 -18.63 9.71
C GLU A 52 8.09 -18.08 10.37
N PRO A 53 8.40 -16.79 10.18
CA PRO A 53 9.59 -16.20 10.80
C PRO A 53 9.36 -16.02 12.30
N GLN A 54 10.43 -16.02 13.09
CA GLN A 54 10.32 -15.70 14.51
C GLN A 54 9.69 -14.31 14.73
N GLN A 55 10.06 -13.33 13.90
CA GLN A 55 9.49 -11.99 13.89
C GLN A 55 9.16 -11.57 12.46
N PHE A 56 8.00 -10.96 12.24
CA PHE A 56 7.64 -10.38 10.92
C PHE A 56 8.41 -9.10 10.62
N ARG A 57 8.78 -8.35 11.66
CA ARG A 57 9.57 -7.13 11.52
C ARG A 57 11.03 -7.49 11.28
N LEU A 58 11.57 -7.09 10.13
CA LEU A 58 13.00 -7.22 9.85
C LEU A 58 13.83 -6.37 10.83
N SER A 59 14.92 -6.95 11.30
CA SER A 59 15.97 -6.27 12.05
C SER A 59 16.80 -5.35 11.14
N PRO A 60 17.47 -4.32 11.70
CA PRO A 60 18.38 -3.47 10.93
C PRO A 60 19.44 -4.27 10.17
N SER A 61 20.01 -5.32 10.79
CA SER A 61 20.99 -6.19 10.16
C SER A 61 20.44 -6.99 8.98
N GLU A 62 19.19 -7.46 9.06
CA GLU A 62 18.55 -8.17 7.93
C GLU A 62 18.30 -7.21 6.76
N ILE A 63 17.92 -5.96 7.06
CA ILE A 63 17.74 -4.91 6.05
C ILE A 63 19.08 -4.59 5.38
N GLU A 64 20.15 -4.35 6.15
CA GLU A 64 21.49 -4.10 5.60
C GLU A 64 21.98 -5.26 4.74
N ALA A 65 21.80 -6.50 5.21
CA ALA A 65 22.17 -7.70 4.46
C ALA A 65 21.36 -7.86 3.16
N ALA A 66 20.09 -7.46 3.14
CA ALA A 66 19.27 -7.45 1.93
C ALA A 66 19.71 -6.35 0.96
N MET A 67 19.99 -5.14 1.46
CA MET A 67 20.48 -4.02 0.65
C MET A 67 21.83 -4.33 0.01
N ALA A 68 22.73 -5.04 0.71
CA ALA A 68 24.03 -5.46 0.19
C ALA A 68 23.95 -6.43 -1.01
N LYS A 69 22.78 -7.05 -1.25
CA LYS A 69 22.56 -7.92 -2.42
C LYS A 69 22.15 -7.16 -3.68
N VAL A 70 21.80 -5.88 -3.55
CA VAL A 70 21.39 -5.04 -4.68
C VAL A 70 22.64 -4.53 -5.39
N SER A 71 22.66 -4.58 -6.72
CA SER A 71 23.81 -4.12 -7.48
C SER A 71 24.03 -2.61 -7.28
N THR A 72 25.28 -2.15 -7.41
CA THR A 72 25.61 -0.72 -7.30
C THR A 72 24.78 0.12 -8.27
N ARG A 73 24.60 -0.37 -9.51
CA ARG A 73 23.81 0.30 -10.53
C ARG A 73 22.33 0.43 -10.14
N ASP A 74 21.70 -0.66 -9.72
CA ASP A 74 20.28 -0.60 -9.32
C ASP A 74 20.09 0.31 -8.10
N MET A 75 21.04 0.31 -7.18
CA MET A 75 21.03 1.20 -6.02
C MET A 75 21.16 2.68 -6.44
N GLU A 76 21.98 2.99 -7.44
CA GLU A 76 22.09 4.34 -8.01
C GLU A 76 20.78 4.77 -8.70
N ASP A 77 20.17 3.89 -9.48
CA ASP A 77 18.89 4.15 -10.16
C ASP A 77 17.76 4.40 -9.15
N ILE A 78 17.66 3.59 -8.08
CA ILE A 78 16.70 3.78 -6.99
C ILE A 78 16.92 5.15 -6.31
N ARG A 79 18.17 5.51 -5.98
CA ARG A 79 18.49 6.79 -5.34
C ARG A 79 18.16 7.98 -6.24
N PHE A 80 18.42 7.86 -7.54
CA PHE A 80 18.04 8.87 -8.52
C PHE A 80 16.53 9.07 -8.53
N ALA A 81 15.75 7.99 -8.69
CA ALA A 81 14.28 8.04 -8.68
C ALA A 81 13.73 8.66 -7.39
N GLN A 82 14.20 8.20 -6.22
CA GLN A 82 13.81 8.77 -4.93
C GLN A 82 14.11 10.27 -4.83
N THR A 83 15.26 10.71 -5.36
CA THR A 83 15.63 12.13 -5.35
C THR A 83 14.65 12.97 -6.18
N GLN A 84 14.28 12.51 -7.38
CA GLN A 84 13.32 13.23 -8.22
C GLN A 84 11.92 13.25 -7.60
N ILE A 85 11.44 12.11 -7.08
CA ILE A 85 10.13 12.00 -6.42
C ILE A 85 10.07 12.94 -5.21
N ARG A 86 11.09 12.91 -4.34
CA ARG A 86 11.16 13.75 -3.15
C ARG A 86 11.14 15.23 -3.50
N ARG A 87 11.95 15.66 -4.48
CA ARG A 87 11.99 17.06 -4.92
C ARG A 87 10.62 17.59 -5.33
N PHE A 88 9.87 16.81 -6.11
CA PHE A 88 8.54 17.22 -6.53
C PHE A 88 7.52 17.19 -5.39
N ALA A 89 7.55 16.15 -4.55
CA ALA A 89 6.66 16.05 -3.38
C ALA A 89 6.88 17.20 -2.38
N GLU A 90 8.13 17.63 -2.17
CA GLU A 90 8.47 18.79 -1.35
C GLU A 90 7.91 20.08 -1.94
N ALA A 91 7.98 20.26 -3.27
CA ALA A 91 7.36 21.41 -3.94
C ALA A 91 5.82 21.41 -3.81
N GLN A 92 5.18 20.25 -3.93
CA GLN A 92 3.74 20.09 -3.69
C GLN A 92 3.38 20.43 -2.24
N ARG A 93 4.15 19.91 -1.28
CA ARG A 93 3.93 20.24 0.14
C ARG A 93 4.12 21.73 0.41
N ALA A 94 5.09 22.38 -0.22
CA ALA A 94 5.34 23.81 -0.04
C ALA A 94 4.23 24.71 -0.63
N SER A 95 3.46 24.20 -1.60
CA SER A 95 2.30 24.92 -2.15
C SER A 95 1.04 24.75 -1.29
N MET A 96 0.97 23.72 -0.44
CA MET A 96 -0.12 23.52 0.51
C MET A 96 0.03 24.50 1.68
N ARG A 97 -0.78 25.56 1.67
CA ARG A 97 -0.84 26.54 2.76
C ARG A 97 -2.20 26.50 3.43
N ASP A 98 -2.17 26.64 4.74
CA ASP A 98 -3.36 26.95 5.52
C ASP A 98 -3.84 28.35 5.11
N ILE A 99 -5.16 28.54 5.13
CA ILE A 99 -5.78 29.82 4.81
C ILE A 99 -6.62 30.23 6.00
N GLU A 100 -6.53 31.50 6.36
CA GLU A 100 -7.41 32.15 7.31
C GLU A 100 -7.68 33.57 6.81
N ILE A 101 -8.95 33.92 6.64
CA ILE A 101 -9.37 35.24 6.17
C ILE A 101 -10.56 35.73 7.00
N GLU A 102 -10.56 37.01 7.34
CA GLU A 102 -11.72 37.68 7.89
C GLU A 102 -12.58 38.21 6.73
N THR A 103 -13.75 37.60 6.51
CA THR A 103 -14.61 37.94 5.36
C THR A 103 -15.57 39.08 5.66
N LEU A 104 -15.94 39.23 6.94
CA LEU A 104 -16.71 40.32 7.52
C LEU A 104 -16.15 40.57 8.93
N PRO A 105 -16.31 41.77 9.53
CA PRO A 105 -15.86 42.03 10.90
C PRO A 105 -16.35 40.96 11.88
N GLY A 106 -15.40 40.25 12.50
CA GLY A 106 -15.63 39.14 13.43
C GLY A 106 -15.87 37.76 12.80
N VAL A 107 -15.85 37.61 11.47
CA VAL A 107 -16.13 36.34 10.76
C VAL A 107 -14.89 35.82 10.05
N ILE A 108 -14.24 34.83 10.66
CA ILE A 108 -13.02 34.19 10.17
C ILE A 108 -13.36 32.87 9.48
N LEU A 109 -12.94 32.72 8.22
CA LEU A 109 -13.07 31.50 7.43
C LEU A 109 -11.70 31.01 6.99
N GLY A 110 -11.53 29.69 6.83
CA GLY A 110 -10.24 29.12 6.50
C GLY A 110 -10.23 27.60 6.36
N HIS A 111 -9.05 27.06 6.03
CA HIS A 111 -8.77 25.63 6.06
C HIS A 111 -7.38 25.37 6.63
N ARG A 112 -7.18 24.15 7.13
CA ARG A 112 -5.89 23.67 7.62
C ARG A 112 -5.54 22.32 7.02
N ASN A 113 -4.27 22.13 6.72
CA ASN A 113 -3.73 20.87 6.21
C ASN A 113 -3.14 20.08 7.40
N ILE A 114 -3.79 18.97 7.76
CA ILE A 114 -3.37 18.14 8.90
C ILE A 114 -2.83 16.81 8.37
N PRO A 115 -1.57 16.45 8.66
CA PRO A 115 -1.03 15.15 8.26
C PRO A 115 -1.68 14.02 9.07
N VAL A 116 -1.89 12.88 8.42
CA VAL A 116 -2.24 11.65 9.13
C VAL A 116 -1.09 11.21 10.05
N GLN A 117 -1.42 10.67 11.22
CA GLN A 117 -0.41 10.27 12.21
C GLN A 117 0.32 8.98 11.84
N SER A 118 -0.27 8.15 10.99
CA SER A 118 0.28 6.85 10.59
C SER A 118 -0.17 6.50 9.19
N VAL A 119 0.72 5.86 8.42
CA VAL A 119 0.46 5.34 7.08
C VAL A 119 0.99 3.91 6.98
N GLY A 120 0.25 3.04 6.30
CA GLY A 120 0.69 1.70 5.92
C GLY A 120 0.87 1.63 4.40
N CYS A 121 1.93 0.97 3.94
CA CYS A 121 2.16 0.68 2.53
C CYS A 121 2.22 -0.84 2.35
N TYR A 122 1.41 -1.36 1.42
CA TYR A 122 1.44 -2.76 1.02
C TYR A 122 2.15 -2.88 -0.33
N VAL A 123 3.19 -3.71 -0.38
CA VAL A 123 3.90 -4.06 -1.61
C VAL A 123 3.67 -5.55 -1.86
N PRO A 124 3.04 -5.95 -2.98
CA PRO A 124 2.85 -7.36 -3.28
C PRO A 124 4.19 -8.06 -3.50
N GLY A 125 4.33 -9.27 -2.96
CA GLY A 125 5.47 -10.13 -3.25
C GLY A 125 5.42 -10.73 -4.67
N GLY A 126 6.48 -11.45 -5.05
CA GLY A 126 6.55 -12.15 -6.33
C GLY A 126 7.96 -12.20 -6.92
N LYS A 127 8.11 -12.82 -8.09
CA LYS A 127 9.40 -12.95 -8.79
C LYS A 127 9.94 -11.64 -9.37
N PHE A 128 9.07 -10.67 -9.59
CA PHE A 128 9.40 -9.40 -10.23
C PHE A 128 8.99 -8.26 -9.30
N PRO A 129 9.92 -7.77 -8.45
CA PRO A 129 9.63 -6.64 -7.58
C PRO A 129 9.37 -5.39 -8.44
N MET A 130 8.40 -4.57 -8.02
CA MET A 130 8.15 -3.26 -8.63
C MET A 130 9.18 -2.27 -8.09
N VAL A 131 10.35 -2.20 -8.74
CA VAL A 131 11.44 -1.28 -8.43
C VAL A 131 11.42 -0.09 -9.38
#